data_AF-A0A3C2B1G9-F1
#
_entry.id   AF-A0A3C2B1G9-F1
#
_cell.length_a   1.000
_cell.length_b   1.000
_cell.length_c   1.000
_cell.angle_alpha   90.00
_cell.angle_beta   90.00
_cell.angle_gamma   90.00
#
_symmetry.space_group_name_H-M   'P 1'
#
loop_
_entity.id
_entity.type
_entity.pdbx_description
1 polymer ?
#
loop_
_entity_poly.entity_id
_entity_poly.type
_entity_poly.pdbx_seq_one_letter_code
_entity_poly.pdbx_strand_id
1 'polypeptide(L)' 'DEPTSALDTKLGEQVMELIRSEMKARDTAAIIVTHDTRMTHYADRIVRIVDGRLGAEPVPA' A
#
# COMPACT_ATOMS: atom_id res chain seq x y z
N ASP A 1 5.36 -4.58 -6.61
CA ASP A 1 4.68 -5.79 -6.14
C ASP A 1 5.36 -6.21 -4.85
N GLU A 2 4.62 -6.30 -3.75
CA GLU A 2 5.09 -6.52 -2.38
C GLU A 2 6.44 -5.85 -2.00
N PRO A 3 6.52 -4.50 -1.99
CA PRO A 3 7.77 -3.77 -1.86
C PRO A 3 8.50 -3.95 -0.50
N THR A 4 7.82 -4.50 0.50
CA THR A 4 8.31 -4.64 1.88
C THR A 4 8.45 -6.09 2.34
N SER A 5 8.25 -7.09 1.46
CA SER A 5 8.21 -8.52 1.85
C SER A 5 9.50 -9.04 2.48
N ALA A 6 10.66 -8.48 2.10
CA ALA A 6 11.97 -8.86 2.64
C ALA A 6 12.45 -7.98 3.80
N LEU A 7 11.63 -7.03 4.25
CA LEU A 7 12.03 -6.02 5.23
C LEU A 7 11.39 -6.32 6.59
N ASP A 8 12.08 -5.94 7.66
CA ASP A 8 11.44 -5.88 8.98
C ASP A 8 10.39 -4.76 9.02
N THR A 9 9.52 -4.80 10.02
CA THR A 9 8.41 -3.85 10.18
C THR A 9 8.85 -2.39 10.08
N LYS A 10 9.93 -2.01 10.76
CA LYS A 10 10.38 -0.62 10.83
C LYS A 10 10.92 -0.15 9.48
N LEU A 11 11.71 -0.99 8.83
CA LEU A 11 12.25 -0.67 7.51
C LEU A 11 11.14 -0.65 6.44
N GLY A 12 10.15 -1.54 6.55
CA GLY A 12 8.94 -1.54 5.71
C GLY A 12 8.17 -0.22 5.80
N GLU A 13 7.93 0.29 7.02
CA GLU A 13 7.27 1.58 7.24
C GLU A 13 8.06 2.75 6.62
N GLN A 14 9.38 2.76 6.76
CA GLN A 14 10.22 3.80 6.15
C GLN A 14 10.16 3.80 4.63
N VAL A 15 10.16 2.61 4.01
CA VAL A 15 10.03 2.48 2.55
C VAL A 15 8.65 2.96 2.09
N MET A 16 7.58 2.62 2.80
CA MET A 16 6.23 3.08 2.45
C MET A 16 6.06 4.60 2.59
N GLU A 17 6.64 5.20 3.63
CA GLU A 17 6.64 6.66 3.79
C GLU A 17 7.38 7.35 2.64
N LEU A 18 8.53 6.80 2.22
CA LEU A 18 9.29 7.31 1.09
C LEU A 18 8.50 7.20 -0.22
N ILE A 19 7.87 6.06 -0.49
CA ILE A 19 7.04 5.88 -1.69
C ILE A 19 5.92 6.92 -1.69
N ARG A 20 5.21 7.08 -0.57
CA ARG A 20 4.11 8.04 -0.44
C ARG A 20 4.57 9.48 -0.66
N SER A 21 5.70 9.88 -0.08
CA SER A 21 6.20 11.25 -0.22
C SER A 21 6.65 11.56 -1.64
N GLU A 22 7.34 10.63 -2.30
CA GLU A 22 7.76 10.78 -3.71
C GLU A 22 6.56 10.85 -4.66
N MET A 23 5.52 10.04 -4.45
CA MET A 23 4.30 10.09 -5.26
C MET A 23 3.57 11.43 -5.13
N LYS A 24 3.44 11.95 -3.91
CA LYS A 24 2.84 13.26 -3.67
C LYS A 24 3.66 14.40 -4.27
N ALA A 25 4.99 14.33 -4.16
CA ALA A 25 5.88 15.37 -4.69
C ALA A 25 5.84 15.43 -6.23
N ARG A 26 5.62 14.29 -6.89
CA ARG A 26 5.62 14.16 -8.35
C ARG A 26 4.23 14.16 -8.99
N ASP A 27 3.18 14.37 -8.20
CA ASP A 27 1.78 14.25 -8.64
C ASP A 27 1.51 12.97 -9.46
N THR A 28 1.99 11.84 -8.94
CA THR A 28 1.97 10.55 -9.63
C THR A 28 1.22 9.52 -8.79
N ALA A 29 0.45 8.65 -9.44
CA ALA A 29 -0.23 7.55 -8.78
C ALA A 29 0.69 6.32 -8.63
N ALA A 30 0.70 5.70 -7.44
CA ALA A 30 1.29 4.38 -7.22
C ALA A 30 0.21 3.33 -6.96
N ILE A 31 0.45 2.12 -7.45
CA ILE A 31 -0.33 0.93 -7.09
C ILE A 31 0.60 -0.01 -6.33
N ILE A 32 0.24 -0.31 -5.09
CA ILE A 32 0.99 -1.22 -4.23
C ILE A 32 0.13 -2.46 -4.01
N VAL A 33 0.70 -3.61 -4.34
CA VAL A 33 0.14 -4.93 -4.03
C VAL A 33 0.84 -5.42 -2.78
N THR A 34 0.08 -5.79 -1.76
CA THR A 34 0.61 -6.31 -0.50
C THR A 34 -0.44 -7.14 0.21
N HIS A 35 -0.01 -8.16 0.95
CA HIS A 35 -0.85 -8.87 1.92
C HIS A 35 -0.74 -8.28 3.34
N ASP A 36 0.13 -7.29 3.56
CA ASP A 36 0.34 -6.66 4.85
C ASP A 36 -0.68 -5.54 5.09
N THR A 37 -1.68 -5.82 5.94
CA THR A 37 -2.72 -4.86 6.29
C THR A 37 -2.18 -3.65 7.05
N ARG A 38 -1.01 -3.75 7.68
CA ARG A 38 -0.37 -2.62 8.36
C ARG A 38 0.12 -1.58 7.38
N MET A 39 0.20 -1.86 6.08
CA MET A 39 0.62 -0.86 5.09
C MET A 39 -0.57 -0.05 4.55
N THR A 40 -1.79 -0.40 4.93
CA THR A 40 -3.02 0.19 4.38
C THR A 40 -3.22 1.65 4.78
N HIS A 41 -2.69 2.11 5.92
CA HIS A 41 -2.81 3.50 6.35
C HIS A 41 -1.99 4.49 5.51
N TYR A 42 -1.06 3.99 4.68
CA TYR A 42 -0.31 4.82 3.73
C TYR A 42 -1.05 5.06 2.42
N ALA A 43 -2.14 4.31 2.16
CA ALA A 43 -2.87 4.36 0.91
C ALA A 43 -4.09 5.29 0.99
N ASP A 44 -4.37 6.01 -0.09
CA ASP A 44 -5.58 6.82 -0.19
C ASP A 44 -6.83 5.95 -0.49
N ARG A 45 -6.63 4.81 -1.15
CA ARG A 45 -7.67 3.83 -1.49
C ARG A 45 -7.16 2.41 -1.30
N ILE A 46 -8.03 1.52 -0.85
CA ILE A 46 -7.73 0.11 -0.64
C ILE A 46 -8.70 -0.71 -1.48
N VAL A 47 -8.18 -1.69 -2.23
CA VAL A 47 -9.00 -2.63 -2.99
C VAL A 47 -8.57 -4.04 -2.62
N ARG A 48 -9.54 -4.90 -2.33
CA ARG A 48 -9.28 -6.32 -2.02
C ARG A 48 -9.53 -7.15 -3.26
N ILE A 49 -8.63 -8.08 -3.58
CA ILE A 49 -8.82 -9.06 -4.65
C ILE A 49 -9.05 -10.43 -4.01
N VAL A 50 -10.12 -11.12 -4.39
CA VAL A 50 -10.44 -12.49 -3.96
C VAL A 50 -10.90 -13.28 -5.18
N ASP A 51 -10.31 -14.45 -5.41
CA ASP A 51 -10.63 -15.33 -6.55
C ASP A 51 -10.66 -14.61 -7.91
N GLY A 52 -9.67 -13.73 -8.13
CA GLY A 52 -9.54 -12.95 -9.36
C GLY A 52 -10.61 -11.85 -9.53
N ARG A 53 -11.42 -11.57 -8.50
CA ARG A 53 -12.44 -10.52 -8.50
C ARG A 53 -12.07 -9.40 -7.55
N LEU A 54 -12.31 -8.16 -7.97
CA LEU A 54 -12.23 -6.99 -7.11
C LEU A 54 -13.42 -6.99 -6.16
N GLY A 55 -13.14 -7.06 -4.86
CA GLY A 55 -14.11 -6.86 -3.80
C GLY A 55 -14.42 -5.38 -3.58
N ALA A 56 -15.49 -5.11 -2.82
CA ALA A 56 -15.84 -3.74 -2.43
C ALA A 56 -14.69 -3.04 -1.72
N GLU A 57 -14.54 -1.72 -1.95
CA GLU A 57 -13.59 -0.89 -1.18
C GLU A 57 -13.91 -1.03 0.30
N PRO A 58 -12.97 -1.48 1.15
CA PRO A 58 -13.18 -1.42 2.58
C PRO A 58 -13.21 0.05 2.99
N VAL A 59 -14.24 0.42 3.76
CA VAL A 59 -14.28 1.73 4.42
C VAL A 59 -13.12 1.76 5.41
N PRO A 60 -12.19 2.73 5.31
CA PRO A 60 -11.12 2.86 6.31
C PRO A 60 -11.75 3.10 7.68
N ALA A 61 -11.27 2.40 8.71
CA ALA A 61 -11.67 2.61 10.10
C ALA A 61 -11.12 3.94 10.64
#